data_AF-A0A016TXZ8-F1
#
_entry.id   AF-A0A016TXZ8-F1
#
_cell.length_a   1.000
_cell.length_b   1.000
_cell.length_c   1.000
_cell.angle_alpha   90.00
_cell.angle_beta   90.00
_cell.angle_gamma   90.00
#
_symmetry.space_group_name_H-M   'P 1'
#
loop_
_entity.id
_entity.type
_entity.pdbx_description
1 polymer ?
#
loop_
_entity_poly.entity_id
_entity_poly.type
_entity_poly.pdbx_seq_one_letter_code
_entity_poly.pdbx_strand_id
1 'polypeptide(L)'
;MLENVKELSNLHLPFFITYIVVGVVFLSLHIRLILIIHRTELIAKLPAYRVIQHASIACSINITAQIIAASFTLQGGEMDYTLNSINGAIFQGSWAVEYPMILILAVNRLLSVAWPLRARHICNIKLANVLLILCWAFGAFNTTLCLSGQVQTIWIVPSPGFVFTNQLVIATSTATYTTFSTFFDIVYLRFWLY
;
A
#
# COMPACT_ATOMS: atom_id res chain seq x y z
N MET A 1 31.14 -0.72 19.04
CA MET A 1 29.75 -1.18 19.27
C MET A 1 28.85 -0.04 19.77
N LEU A 2 29.27 0.74 20.79
CA LEU A 2 28.52 1.91 21.28
C LEU A 2 28.45 3.08 20.26
N GLU A 3 29.50 3.30 19.46
CA GLU A 3 29.52 4.32 18.40
C GLU A 3 28.49 4.03 17.29
N ASN A 4 28.39 2.77 16.85
CA ASN A 4 27.40 2.35 15.85
C ASN A 4 25.95 2.57 16.31
N VAL A 5 25.68 2.46 17.61
CA VAL A 5 24.34 2.71 18.19
C VAL A 5 24.02 4.22 18.20
N LYS A 6 25.03 5.07 18.48
CA LYS A 6 24.88 6.53 18.39
C LYS A 6 24.73 7.01 16.95
N GLU A 7 25.47 6.46 16.01
CA GLU A 7 25.29 6.76 14.58
C GLU A 7 23.90 6.34 14.09
N LEU A 8 23.43 5.14 14.44
CA LEU A 8 22.09 4.67 14.07
C LEU A 8 20.98 5.56 14.65
N SER A 9 21.15 6.02 15.89
CA SER A 9 20.26 7.01 16.53
C SER A 9 20.29 8.37 15.83
N ASN A 10 21.45 8.81 15.35
CA ASN A 10 21.61 10.07 14.61
C ASN A 10 21.00 10.01 13.20
N LEU A 11 20.97 8.84 12.56
CA LEU A 11 20.35 8.63 11.24
C LEU A 11 18.84 8.42 11.29
N HIS A 12 18.27 8.15 12.47
CA HIS A 12 16.83 7.98 12.64
C HIS A 12 16.06 9.23 12.20
N LEU A 13 16.32 10.38 12.82
CA LEU A 13 15.61 11.63 12.52
C LEU A 13 15.66 12.03 11.02
N PRO A 14 16.83 12.10 10.35
CA PRO A 14 16.87 12.47 8.93
C PRO A 14 16.16 11.45 8.04
N PHE A 15 16.21 10.14 8.35
CA PHE A 15 15.49 9.13 7.58
C PHE A 15 13.98 9.37 7.60
N PHE A 16 13.39 9.57 8.78
CA PHE A 16 11.95 9.83 8.93
C PHE A 16 11.53 11.16 8.28
N ILE A 17 12.36 12.20 8.38
CA ILE A 17 12.12 13.47 7.69
C ILE A 17 12.10 13.27 6.18
N THR A 18 13.11 12.59 5.62
CA THR A 18 13.15 12.29 4.18
C THR A 18 11.95 11.46 3.75
N TYR A 19 11.57 10.47 4.55
CA TYR A 19 10.41 9.62 4.28
C TYR A 19 9.09 10.42 4.22
N ILE A 20 8.88 11.35 5.16
CA ILE A 20 7.72 12.25 5.15
C ILE A 20 7.76 13.18 3.93
N VAL A 21 8.91 13.81 3.64
CA VAL A 21 9.06 14.74 2.51
C VAL A 21 8.77 14.03 1.19
N VAL A 22 9.36 12.85 0.99
CA VAL A 22 9.13 12.02 -0.20
C VAL A 22 7.65 11.63 -0.31
N GLY A 23 7.04 11.20 0.80
CA GLY A 23 5.61 10.89 0.86
C GLY A 23 4.73 12.08 0.45
N VAL A 24 5.01 13.30 0.96
CA VAL A 24 4.25 14.51 0.63
C VAL A 24 4.38 14.87 -0.85
N VAL A 25 5.57 14.71 -1.44
CA VAL A 25 5.78 14.94 -2.88
C VAL A 25 4.97 13.95 -3.71
N PHE A 26 5.03 12.65 -3.39
CA PHE A 26 4.25 11.64 -4.11
C PHE A 26 2.74 11.82 -3.94
N LEU A 27 2.28 12.14 -2.72
CA LEU A 27 0.87 12.45 -2.46
C LEU A 27 0.41 13.64 -3.32
N SER A 28 1.23 14.69 -3.42
CA SER A 28 0.94 15.85 -4.27
C SER A 28 0.83 15.48 -5.75
N LEU A 29 1.68 14.56 -6.24
CA LEU A 29 1.62 14.06 -7.61
C LEU A 29 0.34 13.25 -7.86
N HIS A 30 -0.05 12.36 -6.94
CA HIS A 30 -1.29 11.58 -7.07
C HIS A 30 -2.54 12.47 -7.03
N ILE A 31 -2.59 13.47 -6.16
CA ILE A 31 -3.70 14.44 -6.12
C ILE A 31 -3.79 15.20 -7.45
N ARG A 32 -2.66 15.67 -8.00
CA ARG A 32 -2.63 16.33 -9.32
C ARG A 32 -3.13 15.40 -10.42
N LEU A 33 -2.71 14.14 -10.43
CA LEU A 33 -3.14 13.15 -11.42
C LEU A 33 -4.66 12.92 -11.36
N ILE A 34 -5.22 12.78 -10.15
CA ILE A 34 -6.66 12.64 -9.94
C ILE A 34 -7.41 13.87 -10.48
N LEU A 35 -6.92 15.08 -10.17
CA LEU A 35 -7.53 16.33 -10.63
C LEU A 35 -7.48 16.46 -12.16
N ILE A 36 -6.36 16.13 -12.80
CA ILE A 36 -6.21 16.19 -14.27
C ILE A 36 -7.19 15.24 -14.96
N ILE A 37 -7.31 14.00 -14.47
CA ILE A 37 -8.24 13.01 -15.03
C ILE A 37 -9.68 13.48 -14.84
N HIS A 38 -10.02 13.97 -13.65
CA HIS A 38 -11.37 14.44 -13.34
C HIS A 38 -11.77 15.67 -14.17
N ARG A 39 -10.86 16.62 -14.39
CA ARG A 39 -11.12 17.84 -15.16
C ARG A 39 -11.16 17.59 -16.68
N THR A 40 -10.56 16.52 -17.17
CA THR A 40 -10.49 16.24 -18.61
C THR A 40 -11.56 15.24 -19.04
N GLU A 41 -12.75 15.72 -19.44
CA GLU A 41 -13.91 14.87 -19.73
C GLU A 41 -13.65 13.77 -20.79
N LEU A 42 -12.83 14.06 -21.81
CA LEU A 42 -12.48 13.10 -22.85
C LEU A 42 -11.67 11.91 -22.29
N ILE A 43 -10.77 12.20 -21.35
CA ILE A 43 -9.92 11.20 -20.70
C ILE A 43 -10.73 10.42 -19.66
N ALA A 44 -11.62 11.09 -18.91
CA ALA A 44 -12.49 10.46 -17.91
C ALA A 44 -13.48 9.43 -18.49
N LYS A 45 -13.74 9.48 -19.79
CA LYS A 45 -14.59 8.51 -20.52
C LYS A 45 -13.84 7.21 -20.86
N LEU A 46 -12.51 7.20 -20.79
CA LEU A 46 -11.71 6.02 -21.08
C LEU A 46 -11.61 5.10 -19.85
N PRO A 47 -11.85 3.78 -20.01
CA PRO A 47 -11.87 2.82 -18.89
C PRO A 47 -10.54 2.73 -18.16
N ALA A 48 -9.43 2.74 -18.90
CA ALA A 48 -8.08 2.67 -18.33
C ALA A 48 -7.77 3.86 -17.40
N TYR A 49 -8.22 5.06 -17.75
CA TYR A 49 -7.97 6.27 -16.95
C TYR A 49 -8.81 6.30 -15.68
N ARG A 50 -10.02 5.73 -15.70
CA ARG A 50 -10.78 5.52 -14.45
C ARG A 50 -10.07 4.56 -13.51
N VAL A 51 -9.49 3.48 -14.04
CA VAL A 51 -8.69 2.54 -13.23
C VAL A 51 -7.47 3.24 -12.63
N ILE A 52 -6.75 4.03 -13.44
CA ILE A 52 -5.61 4.84 -12.96
C ILE A 52 -6.04 5.84 -11.87
N GLN A 53 -7.21 6.47 -12.03
CA GLN A 53 -7.73 7.41 -11.04
C GLN A 53 -8.00 6.71 -9.70
N HIS A 54 -8.69 5.57 -9.69
CA HIS A 54 -8.95 4.84 -8.46
C HIS A 54 -7.67 4.24 -7.85
N ALA A 55 -6.73 3.77 -8.67
CA ALA A 55 -5.42 3.32 -8.19
C ALA A 55 -4.67 4.49 -7.50
N SER A 56 -4.75 5.70 -8.06
CA SER A 56 -4.15 6.89 -7.44
C SER A 56 -4.82 7.28 -6.12
N ILE A 57 -6.13 7.05 -5.99
CA ILE A 57 -6.85 7.25 -4.72
C ILE A 57 -6.36 6.25 -3.67
N ALA A 58 -6.26 4.96 -4.03
CA ALA A 58 -5.73 3.93 -3.13
C ALA A 58 -4.29 4.25 -2.70
N CYS A 59 -3.42 4.65 -3.64
CA CYS A 59 -2.04 5.05 -3.35
C CYS A 59 -1.97 6.25 -2.42
N SER A 60 -2.85 7.24 -2.61
CA SER A 60 -2.92 8.41 -1.73
C SER A 60 -3.28 8.02 -0.29
N ILE A 61 -4.21 7.08 -0.11
CA ILE A 61 -4.59 6.54 1.21
C ILE A 61 -3.38 5.82 1.83
N ASN A 62 -2.70 4.99 1.05
CA ASN A 62 -1.52 4.24 1.49
C ASN A 62 -0.38 5.16 1.96
N ILE A 63 -0.02 6.16 1.14
CA ILE A 63 1.01 7.15 1.45
C ILE A 63 0.62 7.96 2.70
N THR A 64 -0.66 8.32 2.83
CA THR A 64 -1.14 9.04 4.01
C THR A 64 -0.98 8.20 5.28
N ALA A 65 -1.29 6.90 5.24
CA ALA A 65 -1.08 5.99 6.37
C ALA A 65 0.41 5.92 6.77
N GLN A 66 1.32 5.87 5.79
CA GLN A 66 2.77 5.91 6.02
C GLN A 66 3.23 7.24 6.64
N ILE A 67 2.73 8.39 6.15
CA ILE A 67 3.05 9.71 6.70
C ILE A 67 2.57 9.82 8.15
N ILE A 68 1.36 9.34 8.46
CA ILE A 68 0.81 9.32 9.82
C ILE A 68 1.74 8.52 10.74
N ALA A 69 2.09 7.28 10.35
CA ALA A 69 2.96 6.43 11.15
C ALA A 69 4.33 7.05 11.39
N ALA A 70 4.95 7.60 10.34
CA ALA A 70 6.24 8.28 10.42
C ALA A 70 6.19 9.55 11.30
N SER A 71 5.08 10.29 11.27
CA SER A 71 4.91 11.51 12.06
C SER A 71 4.80 11.21 13.56
N PHE A 72 4.06 10.17 13.93
CA PHE A 72 3.93 9.74 15.34
C PHE A 72 5.24 9.18 15.90
N THR A 73 6.10 8.61 15.04
CA THR A 73 7.34 7.94 15.46
C THR A 73 8.60 8.80 15.27
N LEU A 74 8.44 10.04 14.78
CA LEU A 74 9.51 10.97 14.43
C LEU A 74 10.49 11.26 15.59
N GLN A 75 9.97 11.38 16.82
CA GLN A 75 10.76 11.69 18.02
C GLN A 75 11.22 10.44 18.79
N GLY A 76 11.16 9.25 18.17
CA GLY A 76 11.45 7.99 18.86
C GLY A 76 10.32 7.53 19.80
N GLY A 77 9.14 8.14 19.68
CA GLY A 77 7.92 7.68 20.35
C GLY A 77 7.32 6.46 19.67
N GLU A 78 6.55 5.68 20.41
CA GLU A 78 5.74 4.59 19.85
C GLU A 78 4.31 5.08 19.60
N MET A 79 3.76 4.69 18.45
CA MET A 79 2.34 4.92 18.16
C MET A 79 1.50 3.96 19.00
N ASP A 80 0.44 4.47 19.65
CA ASP A 80 -0.48 3.64 20.42
C ASP A 80 -0.96 2.44 19.60
N TYR A 81 -1.04 1.27 20.24
CA TYR A 81 -1.32 0.01 19.56
C TYR A 81 -2.64 0.03 18.79
N THR A 82 -3.68 0.65 19.34
CA THR A 82 -4.99 0.75 18.69
C THR A 82 -4.90 1.58 17.41
N LEU A 83 -4.24 2.75 17.49
CA LEU A 83 -4.00 3.61 16.33
C LEU A 83 -3.10 2.93 15.30
N ASN A 84 -2.08 2.20 15.76
CA ASN A 84 -1.15 1.47 14.90
C ASN A 84 -1.85 0.35 14.11
N SER A 85 -2.68 -0.44 14.79
CA SER A 85 -3.48 -1.50 14.19
C SER A 85 -4.48 -0.94 13.16
N ILE A 86 -5.18 0.15 13.48
CA ILE A 86 -6.11 0.81 12.54
C ILE A 86 -5.34 1.35 11.33
N ASN A 87 -4.23 2.04 11.55
CA ASN A 87 -3.43 2.63 10.47
C ASN A 87 -2.80 1.56 9.57
N GLY A 88 -2.31 0.47 10.16
CA GLY A 88 -1.80 -0.68 9.43
C GLY A 88 -2.87 -1.44 8.66
N ALA A 89 -4.10 -1.55 9.19
CA ALA A 89 -5.23 -2.11 8.44
C ALA A 89 -5.60 -1.25 7.22
N ILE A 90 -5.58 0.09 7.36
CA ILE A 90 -5.81 1.02 6.24
C ILE A 90 -4.69 0.91 5.20
N PHE A 91 -3.43 0.87 5.63
CA PHE A 91 -2.28 0.65 4.76
C PHE A 91 -2.42 -0.66 3.98
N GLN A 92 -2.70 -1.76 4.67
CA GLN A 92 -2.83 -3.08 4.03
C GLN A 92 -4.03 -3.14 3.08
N GLY A 93 -5.16 -2.59 3.49
CA GLY A 93 -6.36 -2.52 2.65
C GLY A 93 -6.13 -1.74 1.37
N SER A 94 -5.54 -0.54 1.47
CA SER A 94 -5.23 0.28 0.30
C SER A 94 -4.21 -0.39 -0.63
N TRP A 95 -3.20 -1.08 -0.09
CA TRP A 95 -2.25 -1.86 -0.88
C TRP A 95 -2.92 -3.04 -1.60
N ALA A 96 -3.83 -3.75 -0.91
CA ALA A 96 -4.57 -4.86 -1.50
C ALA A 96 -5.48 -4.44 -2.67
N VAL A 97 -5.99 -3.20 -2.67
CA VAL A 97 -6.76 -2.63 -3.80
C VAL A 97 -5.90 -2.42 -5.05
N GLU A 98 -4.63 -2.04 -4.87
CA GLU A 98 -3.76 -1.66 -6.00
C GLU A 98 -3.38 -2.86 -6.88
N TYR A 99 -3.12 -4.03 -6.30
CA TYR A 99 -2.75 -5.24 -7.03
C TYR A 99 -3.71 -5.60 -8.18
N PRO A 100 -5.01 -5.82 -7.93
CA PRO A 100 -5.94 -6.14 -9.00
C PRO A 100 -6.12 -4.97 -9.98
N MET A 101 -6.00 -3.71 -9.54
CA MET A 101 -6.08 -2.55 -10.42
C MET A 101 -4.90 -2.48 -11.41
N ILE A 102 -3.68 -2.79 -10.96
CA ILE A 102 -2.49 -2.87 -11.82
C ILE A 102 -2.65 -4.03 -12.82
N LEU A 103 -3.15 -5.19 -12.36
CA LEU A 103 -3.42 -6.33 -13.23
C LEU A 103 -4.44 -5.98 -14.32
N ILE A 104 -5.55 -5.33 -13.97
CA ILE A 104 -6.57 -4.86 -14.93
C ILE A 104 -5.95 -3.91 -15.96
N LEU A 105 -5.09 -3.00 -15.51
CA LEU A 105 -4.40 -2.06 -16.39
C LEU A 105 -3.43 -2.77 -17.34
N ALA A 106 -2.67 -3.75 -16.84
CA ALA A 106 -1.75 -4.56 -17.62
C ALA A 106 -2.50 -5.36 -18.70
N VAL A 107 -3.60 -6.01 -18.33
CA VAL A 107 -4.47 -6.73 -19.28
C VAL A 107 -5.07 -5.78 -20.31
N ASN A 108 -5.54 -4.61 -19.89
CA ASN A 108 -6.06 -3.59 -20.82
C ASN A 108 -4.98 -3.16 -21.84
N ARG A 109 -3.72 -3.00 -21.42
CA ARG A 109 -2.61 -2.67 -22.32
C ARG A 109 -2.24 -3.84 -23.24
N LEU A 110 -2.18 -5.06 -22.71
CA LEU A 110 -1.90 -6.27 -23.50
C LEU A 110 -2.96 -6.47 -24.60
N LEU A 111 -4.24 -6.36 -24.26
CA LEU A 111 -5.34 -6.48 -25.22
C LEU A 111 -5.30 -5.37 -26.27
N SER A 112 -4.95 -4.15 -25.87
CA SER A 112 -4.83 -3.01 -26.80
C SER A 112 -3.75 -3.23 -27.85
N VAL A 113 -2.65 -3.91 -27.50
CA VAL A 113 -1.54 -4.22 -28.41
C VAL A 113 -1.80 -5.49 -29.22
N ALA A 114 -2.23 -6.57 -28.57
CA ALA A 114 -2.42 -7.87 -29.20
C ALA A 114 -3.68 -7.93 -30.08
N TRP A 115 -4.77 -7.27 -29.67
CA TRP A 115 -6.08 -7.35 -30.35
C TRP A 115 -6.84 -6.01 -30.31
N PRO A 116 -6.35 -4.96 -31.02
CA PRO A 116 -6.90 -3.61 -30.91
C PRO A 116 -8.40 -3.52 -31.25
N LEU A 117 -8.87 -4.30 -32.24
CA LEU A 117 -10.28 -4.31 -32.66
C LEU A 117 -11.21 -4.90 -31.58
N ARG A 118 -10.76 -5.96 -30.89
CA ARG A 118 -11.53 -6.59 -29.80
C ARG A 118 -11.40 -5.83 -28.49
N ALA A 119 -10.24 -5.22 -28.21
CA ALA A 119 -9.99 -4.44 -27.01
C ALA A 119 -11.01 -3.33 -26.82
N ARG A 120 -11.39 -2.62 -27.90
CA ARG A 120 -12.41 -1.56 -27.85
C ARG A 120 -13.80 -2.05 -27.42
N HIS A 121 -14.14 -3.30 -27.74
CA HIS A 121 -15.43 -3.90 -27.34
C HIS A 121 -15.37 -4.53 -25.95
N ILE A 122 -14.26 -5.21 -25.62
CA ILE A 122 -14.09 -5.92 -24.34
C ILE A 122 -13.86 -4.93 -23.19
N CYS A 123 -13.00 -3.93 -23.37
CA CYS A 123 -12.69 -2.92 -22.37
C CYS A 123 -13.76 -1.82 -22.36
N ASN A 124 -14.98 -2.18 -21.94
CA ASN A 124 -16.08 -1.24 -21.79
C ASN A 124 -16.03 -0.56 -20.41
N ILE A 125 -16.55 0.66 -20.31
CA ILE A 125 -16.63 1.45 -19.08
C ILE A 125 -17.46 0.76 -17.99
N LYS A 126 -18.51 0.02 -18.39
CA LYS A 126 -19.34 -0.74 -17.45
C LYS A 126 -18.55 -1.86 -16.78
N LEU A 127 -17.79 -2.62 -17.56
CA LEU A 127 -16.93 -3.68 -17.04
C LEU A 127 -15.84 -3.11 -16.14
N ALA A 128 -15.21 -2.00 -16.53
CA ALA A 128 -14.23 -1.32 -15.71
C ALA A 128 -14.81 -0.90 -14.34
N ASN A 129 -16.02 -0.33 -14.30
CA ASN A 129 -16.66 0.03 -13.02
C ASN A 129 -16.96 -1.19 -12.15
N VAL A 130 -17.43 -2.31 -12.73
CA VAL A 130 -17.68 -3.55 -11.98
C VAL A 130 -16.38 -4.10 -11.39
N LEU A 131 -15.31 -4.15 -12.19
CA LEU A 131 -14.00 -4.59 -11.73
C LEU A 131 -13.45 -3.68 -10.63
N LEU A 132 -13.67 -2.36 -10.73
CA LEU A 132 -13.28 -1.41 -9.70
C LEU A 132 -14.00 -1.66 -8.38
N ILE A 133 -15.32 -1.91 -8.42
CA ILE A 133 -16.09 -2.25 -7.22
C ILE A 133 -15.53 -3.54 -6.59
N LEU A 134 -15.20 -4.55 -7.40
CA LEU A 134 -14.57 -5.78 -6.90
C LEU A 134 -13.20 -5.54 -6.29
N CYS A 135 -12.37 -4.67 -6.87
CA CYS A 135 -11.06 -4.30 -6.31
C CYS A 135 -11.21 -3.62 -4.94
N TRP A 136 -12.15 -2.68 -4.82
CA TRP A 136 -12.43 -2.01 -3.55
C TRP A 136 -13.04 -2.95 -2.51
N ALA A 137 -13.93 -3.87 -2.92
CA ALA A 137 -14.46 -4.90 -2.05
C ALA A 137 -13.35 -5.83 -1.53
N PHE A 138 -12.42 -6.23 -2.40
CA PHE A 138 -11.25 -7.01 -2.02
C PHE A 138 -10.36 -6.26 -1.02
N GLY A 139 -10.10 -4.98 -1.25
CA GLY A 139 -9.38 -4.13 -0.29
C GLY A 139 -10.08 -4.04 1.06
N ALA A 140 -11.39 -3.76 1.06
CA ALA A 140 -12.19 -3.67 2.28
C ALA A 140 -12.19 -4.98 3.07
N PHE A 141 -12.27 -6.12 2.39
CA PHE A 141 -12.15 -7.44 3.01
C PHE A 141 -10.78 -7.65 3.68
N ASN A 142 -9.69 -7.21 3.04
CA ASN A 142 -8.36 -7.27 3.65
C ASN A 142 -8.23 -6.33 4.86
N THR A 143 -8.84 -5.14 4.81
CA THR A 143 -8.90 -4.22 5.95
C THR A 143 -9.65 -4.85 7.13
N THR A 144 -10.81 -5.46 6.90
CA THR A 144 -11.59 -6.09 7.97
C THR A 144 -10.89 -7.32 8.55
N LEU A 145 -10.20 -8.11 7.73
CA LEU A 145 -9.34 -9.19 8.22
C LEU A 145 -8.23 -8.66 9.13
N CYS A 146 -7.60 -7.55 8.75
CA CYS A 146 -6.56 -6.91 9.56
C CYS A 146 -7.08 -6.40 10.91
N LEU A 147 -8.31 -5.87 10.92
CA LEU A 147 -8.98 -5.40 12.14
C LEU A 147 -9.52 -6.53 13.01
N SER A 148 -9.79 -7.70 12.42
CA SER A 148 -10.30 -8.89 13.14
C SER A 148 -9.28 -9.48 14.13
N GLY A 149 -8.00 -9.10 14.04
CA GLY A 149 -6.95 -9.56 14.96
C GLY A 149 -6.37 -10.95 14.63
N GLN A 150 -6.85 -11.62 13.58
CA GLN A 150 -6.27 -12.89 13.11
C GLN A 150 -4.95 -12.70 12.38
N VAL A 151 -4.88 -11.65 11.55
CA VAL A 151 -3.68 -11.14 10.89
C VAL A 151 -3.68 -9.66 11.22
N GLN A 152 -2.59 -9.10 11.73
CA GLN A 152 -2.50 -7.65 11.97
C GLN A 152 -1.29 -7.09 11.27
N THR A 153 -1.41 -5.85 10.83
CA THR A 153 -0.33 -5.11 10.20
C THR A 153 0.05 -3.98 11.14
N ILE A 154 1.29 -3.95 11.59
CA ILE A 154 1.76 -3.01 12.62
C ILE A 154 3.01 -2.30 12.12
N TRP A 155 3.08 -1.00 12.34
CA TRP A 155 4.26 -0.18 12.11
C TRP A 155 5.32 -0.45 13.17
N ILE A 156 6.55 -0.75 12.74
CA ILE A 156 7.68 -1.05 13.62
C ILE A 156 8.76 0.04 13.46
N VAL A 157 9.16 0.69 14.56
CA VAL A 157 10.14 1.80 14.54
C VAL A 157 11.58 1.33 14.21
N PRO A 158 12.10 0.23 14.77
CA PRO A 158 13.43 -0.29 14.43
C PRO A 158 13.64 -0.64 12.95
N SER A 159 12.56 -0.91 12.22
CA SER A 159 12.56 -1.21 10.80
C SER A 159 11.38 -0.45 10.17
N PRO A 160 11.55 0.84 9.82
CA PRO A 160 10.47 1.75 9.47
C PRO A 160 9.64 1.19 8.31
N GLY A 161 8.49 0.63 8.66
CA GLY A 161 7.64 -0.11 7.76
C GLY A 161 6.53 -0.85 8.50
N PHE A 162 5.51 -1.22 7.74
CA PHE A 162 4.43 -2.07 8.21
C PHE A 162 4.80 -3.54 8.06
N VAL A 163 4.61 -4.32 9.12
CA VAL A 163 4.92 -5.75 9.16
C VAL A 163 3.71 -6.53 9.65
N PHE A 164 3.47 -7.72 9.08
CA PHE A 164 2.42 -8.59 9.57
C PHE A 164 2.86 -9.30 10.85
N THR A 165 2.07 -9.19 11.90
CA THR A 165 2.27 -10.00 13.10
C THR A 165 1.56 -11.34 12.92
N ASN A 166 2.33 -12.40 12.66
CA ASN A 166 1.87 -13.74 13.01
C ASN A 166 1.87 -13.83 14.55
N GLN A 167 0.86 -14.47 15.15
CA GLN A 167 0.70 -14.62 16.61
C GLN A 167 1.94 -15.21 17.35
N LEU A 168 2.94 -15.72 16.62
CA LEU A 168 4.21 -16.21 17.16
C LEU A 168 5.23 -15.10 17.52
N VAL A 169 5.08 -13.88 16.99
CA VAL A 169 6.10 -12.81 17.10
C VAL A 169 5.94 -11.94 18.36
N ILE A 170 4.76 -11.98 19.01
CA ILE A 170 4.52 -11.22 20.25
C ILE A 170 5.35 -11.77 21.43
N ALA A 171 5.81 -13.03 21.36
CA ALA A 171 6.67 -13.65 22.38
C ALA A 171 8.18 -13.55 22.09
N THR A 172 8.59 -13.08 20.91
CA THR A 172 10.00 -13.14 20.44
C THR A 172 10.56 -11.82 19.93
N SER A 173 9.95 -10.69 20.28
CA SER A 173 10.43 -9.33 19.93
C SER A 173 11.73 -8.91 20.63
N THR A 174 12.44 -9.81 21.31
CA THR A 174 13.77 -9.54 21.89
C THR A 174 14.93 -10.31 21.26
N ALA A 175 14.72 -11.25 20.33
CA ALA A 175 15.86 -12.02 19.81
C ALA A 175 15.61 -12.73 18.47
N THR A 176 15.52 -12.01 17.33
CA THR A 176 15.91 -12.55 15.99
C THR A 176 15.75 -11.50 14.88
N TYR A 177 16.49 -10.39 14.98
CA TYR A 177 16.66 -9.46 13.86
C TYR A 177 17.80 -9.96 12.97
N THR A 178 17.60 -10.97 12.12
CA THR A 178 18.55 -11.23 11.00
C THR A 178 18.06 -12.16 9.89
N THR A 179 16.90 -12.83 9.99
CA THR A 179 16.49 -13.85 9.00
C THR A 179 15.12 -13.67 8.36
N PHE A 180 14.42 -12.56 8.60
CA PHE A 180 13.00 -12.42 8.20
C PHE A 180 12.72 -11.60 6.93
N SER A 181 13.74 -11.05 6.26
CA SER A 181 13.53 -10.33 4.99
C SER A 181 13.36 -11.27 3.79
N THR A 182 13.80 -12.52 3.87
CA THR A 182 13.65 -13.52 2.79
C THR A 182 12.47 -14.46 2.98
N PHE A 183 11.86 -14.51 4.18
CA PHE A 183 10.74 -15.41 4.46
C PHE A 183 9.38 -14.80 4.10
N PHE A 184 9.24 -13.46 4.12
CA PHE A 184 7.99 -12.78 3.73
C PHE A 184 7.69 -12.89 2.24
N ASP A 185 8.70 -12.85 1.38
CA ASP A 185 8.55 -13.14 -0.05
C ASP A 185 8.09 -14.58 -0.29
N ILE A 186 8.53 -15.53 0.55
CA ILE A 186 8.20 -16.96 0.39
C ILE A 186 6.81 -17.30 0.93
N VAL A 187 6.34 -16.67 2.01
CA VAL A 187 5.00 -16.96 2.58
C VAL A 187 3.88 -16.38 1.69
N TYR A 188 4.10 -15.21 1.08
CA TYR A 188 3.14 -14.66 0.09
C TYR A 188 3.12 -15.47 -1.22
N LEU A 189 4.25 -16.04 -1.64
CA LEU A 189 4.28 -17.02 -2.74
C LEU A 189 3.60 -18.35 -2.38
N ARG A 190 3.68 -18.80 -1.12
CA ARG A 190 3.07 -20.06 -0.66
C ARG A 190 1.54 -20.01 -0.58
N PHE A 191 0.95 -18.84 -0.27
CA PHE A 191 -0.51 -18.70 -0.24
C PHE A 191 -1.14 -18.62 -1.64
N TRP A 192 -0.34 -18.41 -2.69
CA TRP A 192 -0.76 -18.41 -4.10
C TRP A 192 -0.49 -19.72 -4.85
N LEU A 193 0.26 -20.66 -4.25
CA LEU A 193 0.65 -21.94 -4.86
C LEU A 193 -0.12 -23.15 -4.31
N TYR A 194 -1.17 -22.94 -3.53
CA TYR A 194 -2.13 -23.97 -3.12
C TYR A 194 -3.57 -23.51 -3.36
#